data_AF-A0AAD7HWB9-F1
#
_entry.id   AF-A0AAD7HWB9-F1
#
_cell.length_a   1.000
_cell.length_b   1.000
_cell.length_c   1.000
_cell.angle_alpha   90.00
_cell.angle_beta   90.00
_cell.angle_gamma   90.00
#
_symmetry.space_group_name_H-M   'P 1'
#
loop_
_entity.id
_entity.type
_entity.pdbx_description
1 polymer ?
#
loop_
_entity_poly.entity_id
_entity_poly.type
_entity_poly.pdbx_seq_one_letter_code
_entity_poly.pdbx_strand_id
1 'polypeptide(L)'
;MHASLRLNNISRLPEPTQTLATSAANGSTDDLKKLLNLIPDSPHADLRLFLPAFYANLDVDDIPDLRRQLNTDSGELSTHISCAVLAVKGLAELQEHLVSRACSEVWSTIWTWIQFLEECEQRRPSESRNQQLIITTILSLRRDPETALTIKNTPGVRAVFTKGWVAAVDDPNTPRELMIELCKFVVEDMNAQDPRNSQELIEGAGGVDGLAALIVKHIRRAIPQTDYTLDPHDGLALLAAYEILQKGPLAHSLANHGIVKAVSTALCALCGPEMVMTEQMIPLSVGTIMTHIAEFPGYPWVQEGLDSGLLRGVVLCASRRMPLIDLALYALFRETLPRALVYHSTLSSLRAAIDDAQPFTNTEAFRRSTLFDEWNTFVALAEERLAVMEKFDRGEIGQTRACDHLECGAIRTDDTLLRCGACRSAFYCSQACQAADWSAGHRKACRTYLKRENEECTHLSFRDHTFLRALVHHDYDAARAEVLVRQAGFLRAHPAPGALGVVAFDYRRGRPQIEVGPAAAAADPAERGARAVRSGGRVEIHVVLVSEGGQRSRGHFVPFRSSDGRVQERVAAIAASEGMVTAEVVENDGVLALEVARTH
;
A
#
# COMPACT_ATOMS: atom_id res chain seq x y z
N MET A 1 17.38 -7.73 46.66
CA MET A 1 16.69 -6.66 47.41
C MET A 1 17.62 -5.52 47.77
N HIS A 2 17.59 -4.48 46.93
CA HIS A 2 18.19 -3.18 47.17
C HIS A 2 17.73 -2.57 48.50
N ALA A 3 18.58 -1.80 49.17
CA ALA A 3 18.32 -1.27 50.50
C ALA A 3 17.07 -0.37 50.58
N SER A 4 16.74 0.37 49.51
CA SER A 4 15.55 1.22 49.44
C SER A 4 14.23 0.44 49.42
N LEU A 5 14.25 -0.82 49.00
CA LEU A 5 13.05 -1.65 48.83
C LEU A 5 12.74 -2.53 50.06
N ARG A 6 13.55 -2.43 51.12
CA ARG A 6 13.39 -3.25 52.33
C ARG A 6 12.19 -2.77 53.16
N LEU A 7 11.33 -3.70 53.57
CA LEU A 7 10.14 -3.44 54.39
C LEU A 7 10.43 -2.63 55.67
N ASN A 8 11.59 -2.83 56.31
CA ASN A 8 11.98 -2.08 57.51
C ASN A 8 12.07 -0.56 57.28
N ASN A 9 12.13 -0.07 56.03
CA ASN A 9 12.07 1.37 55.77
C ASN A 9 10.69 1.96 56.09
N ILE A 10 9.62 1.17 56.05
CA ILE A 10 8.26 1.62 56.38
C ILE A 10 8.18 2.12 57.83
N SER A 11 8.98 1.55 58.75
CA SER A 11 8.98 1.95 60.17
C SER A 11 9.53 3.35 60.42
N ARG A 12 10.01 4.04 59.38
CA ARG A 12 10.51 5.41 59.44
C ARG A 12 9.44 6.44 59.08
N LEU A 13 8.27 6.00 58.63
CA LEU A 13 7.12 6.86 58.32
C LEU A 13 6.40 7.31 59.60
N PRO A 14 5.67 8.45 59.57
CA PRO A 14 4.77 8.84 60.65
C PRO A 14 3.68 7.78 60.91
N GLU A 15 3.24 7.62 62.16
CA GLU A 15 2.38 6.50 62.60
C GLU A 15 1.10 6.25 61.76
N PRO A 16 0.34 7.28 61.30
CA PRO A 16 -0.84 7.04 60.46
C PRO A 16 -0.45 6.46 59.09
N THR A 17 0.62 6.99 58.51
CA THR A 17 1.14 6.58 57.19
C THR A 17 1.89 5.25 57.27
N GLN A 18 2.57 4.99 58.40
CA GLN A 18 3.24 3.73 58.67
C GLN A 18 2.22 2.59 58.71
N THR A 19 1.13 2.75 59.47
CA THR A 19 0.07 1.75 59.58
C THR A 19 -0.54 1.46 58.21
N LEU A 20 -0.81 2.52 57.44
CA LEU A 20 -1.32 2.41 56.08
C LEU A 20 -0.35 1.68 55.15
N ALA A 21 0.93 2.07 55.14
CA ALA A 21 1.95 1.47 54.29
C ALA A 21 2.24 0.01 54.66
N THR A 22 2.20 -0.35 55.95
CA THR A 22 2.32 -1.75 56.40
C THR A 22 1.12 -2.58 55.95
N SER A 23 -0.11 -2.05 56.06
CA SER A 23 -1.31 -2.74 55.56
C SER A 23 -1.27 -2.92 54.04
N ALA A 24 -0.86 -1.88 53.31
CA ALA A 24 -0.65 -1.93 51.86
C ALA A 24 0.41 -2.98 51.46
N ALA A 25 1.53 -3.06 52.19
CA ALA A 25 2.59 -4.05 51.95
C ALA A 25 2.12 -5.50 52.14
N ASN A 26 1.04 -5.72 52.90
CA ASN A 26 0.45 -7.03 53.17
C ASN A 26 -0.74 -7.37 52.26
N GLY A 27 -0.87 -6.72 51.09
CA GLY A 27 -1.91 -7.05 50.11
C GLY A 27 -3.24 -6.33 50.27
N SER A 28 -3.33 -5.24 51.04
CA SER A 28 -4.56 -4.44 51.12
C SER A 28 -4.71 -3.52 49.89
N THR A 29 -5.61 -3.88 48.96
CA THR A 29 -5.89 -3.07 47.75
C THR A 29 -6.37 -1.66 48.08
N ASP A 30 -7.18 -1.51 49.14
CA ASP A 30 -7.73 -0.20 49.51
C ASP A 30 -6.67 0.70 50.13
N ASP A 31 -5.75 0.12 50.91
CA ASP A 31 -4.66 0.89 51.49
C ASP A 31 -3.58 1.22 50.46
N LEU A 32 -3.36 0.38 49.45
CA LEU A 32 -2.56 0.72 48.27
C LEU A 32 -3.14 1.91 47.51
N LYS A 33 -4.46 1.96 47.28
CA LYS A 33 -5.13 3.11 46.64
C LYS A 33 -5.01 4.38 47.49
N LYS A 34 -5.21 4.28 48.81
CA LYS A 34 -5.01 5.43 49.71
C LYS A 34 -3.58 5.92 49.67
N LEU A 35 -2.59 5.01 49.68
CA LEU A 35 -1.18 5.35 49.62
C LEU A 35 -0.82 6.04 48.30
N LEU A 36 -1.35 5.55 47.17
CA LEU A 36 -1.23 6.21 45.86
C LEU A 36 -1.77 7.65 45.88
N ASN A 37 -2.94 7.85 46.49
CA ASN A 37 -3.56 9.18 46.59
C ASN A 37 -2.77 10.14 47.49
N LEU A 38 -1.93 9.63 48.40
CA LEU A 38 -1.10 10.46 49.27
C LEU A 38 0.20 10.93 48.58
N ILE A 39 0.64 10.28 47.50
CA ILE A 39 1.92 10.61 46.84
C ILE A 39 2.03 12.10 46.48
N PRO A 40 1.05 12.76 45.84
CA PRO A 40 1.19 14.16 45.42
C PRO A 40 1.40 15.14 46.59
N ASP A 41 0.83 14.83 47.75
CA ASP A 41 0.82 15.71 48.93
C ASP A 41 1.89 15.34 49.97
N SER A 42 2.65 14.26 49.74
CA SER A 42 3.62 13.75 50.71
C SER A 42 4.97 14.47 50.61
N PRO A 43 5.67 14.69 51.74
CA PRO A 43 7.02 15.26 51.73
C PRO A 43 7.99 14.39 50.92
N HIS A 44 8.89 15.00 50.14
CA HIS A 44 9.90 14.26 49.37
C HIS A 44 10.75 13.27 50.19
N ALA A 45 10.96 13.55 51.48
CA ALA A 45 11.68 12.65 52.39
C ALA A 45 10.95 11.31 52.63
N ASP A 46 9.62 11.34 52.60
CA ASP A 46 8.75 10.19 52.89
C ASP A 46 8.47 9.35 51.65
N LEU A 47 8.47 9.95 50.46
CA LEU A 47 8.18 9.27 49.19
C LEU A 47 9.08 8.05 48.93
N ARG A 48 10.37 8.14 49.29
CA ARG A 48 11.30 7.00 49.21
C ARG A 48 10.92 5.84 50.13
N LEU A 49 10.24 6.13 51.24
CA LEU A 49 9.83 5.14 52.23
C LEU A 49 8.53 4.43 51.85
N PHE A 50 7.81 4.89 50.82
CA PHE A 50 6.64 4.20 50.26
C PHE A 50 7.04 3.06 49.30
N LEU A 51 8.23 3.10 48.71
CA LEU A 51 8.71 2.09 47.76
C LEU A 51 8.59 0.64 48.25
N PRO A 52 8.96 0.27 49.49
CA PRO A 52 8.80 -1.09 49.99
C PRO A 52 7.35 -1.57 50.05
N ALA A 53 6.41 -0.66 50.33
CA ALA A 53 5.00 -1.02 50.45
C ALA A 53 4.43 -1.46 49.09
N PHE A 54 4.80 -0.75 48.02
CA PHE A 54 4.43 -1.18 46.67
C PHE A 54 5.23 -2.41 46.23
N TYR A 55 6.55 -2.43 46.42
CA TYR A 55 7.40 -3.53 45.98
C TYR A 55 7.06 -4.90 46.61
N ALA A 56 6.60 -4.92 47.86
CA ALA A 56 6.22 -6.15 48.56
C ALA A 56 5.03 -6.89 47.92
N ASN A 57 4.20 -6.20 47.13
CA ASN A 57 3.06 -6.77 46.42
C ASN A 57 3.45 -7.35 45.04
N LEU A 58 4.75 -7.42 44.75
CA LEU A 58 5.28 -7.98 43.51
C LEU A 58 6.19 -9.18 43.79
N ASP A 59 5.92 -9.96 44.85
CA ASP A 59 6.70 -11.16 45.12
C ASP A 59 6.54 -12.18 43.98
N VAL A 60 7.65 -12.54 43.34
CA VAL A 60 7.64 -13.49 42.22
C VAL A 60 7.42 -14.93 42.69
N ASP A 61 7.66 -15.21 43.97
CA ASP A 61 7.48 -16.52 44.56
C ASP A 61 5.99 -16.89 44.72
N ASP A 62 5.08 -15.90 44.66
CA ASP A 62 3.63 -16.11 44.69
C ASP A 62 3.08 -16.61 43.34
N ILE A 63 3.75 -16.27 42.22
CA ILE A 63 3.26 -16.53 40.86
C ILE A 63 2.97 -18.02 40.59
N PRO A 64 3.82 -19.00 40.98
CA PRO A 64 3.52 -20.42 40.78
C PRO A 64 2.21 -20.88 41.43
N ASP A 65 1.88 -20.36 42.61
CA ASP A 65 0.66 -20.70 43.33
C ASP A 65 -0.55 -20.03 42.66
N LEU A 66 -0.44 -18.74 42.32
CA LEU A 66 -1.45 -18.00 41.56
C LEU A 66 -1.74 -18.64 40.19
N ARG A 67 -0.72 -19.16 39.50
CA ARG A 67 -0.87 -19.85 38.22
C ARG A 67 -1.72 -21.12 38.33
N ARG A 68 -1.68 -21.84 39.47
CA ARG A 68 -2.57 -22.99 39.72
C ARG A 68 -4.03 -22.56 39.87
N GLN A 69 -4.26 -21.34 40.35
CA GLN A 69 -5.61 -20.79 40.53
C GLN A 69 -6.24 -20.25 39.23
N LEU A 70 -5.51 -20.15 38.11
CA LEU A 70 -6.04 -19.59 36.85
C LEU A 70 -7.30 -20.30 36.35
N ASN A 71 -7.45 -21.58 36.65
CA ASN A 71 -8.59 -22.40 36.22
C ASN A 71 -9.77 -22.38 37.23
N THR A 72 -9.60 -21.74 38.39
CA THR A 72 -10.61 -21.66 39.45
C THR A 72 -11.06 -20.22 39.62
N ASP A 73 -12.36 -19.97 39.72
CA ASP A 73 -12.86 -18.61 39.91
C ASP A 73 -12.66 -18.14 41.37
N SER A 74 -11.41 -17.84 41.73
CA SER A 74 -11.01 -17.41 43.08
C SER A 74 -10.98 -15.88 43.16
N GLY A 75 -11.68 -15.33 44.16
CA GLY A 75 -11.55 -13.91 44.51
C GLY A 75 -10.12 -13.54 44.90
N GLU A 76 -9.37 -14.48 45.47
CA GLU A 76 -7.96 -14.31 45.86
C GLU A 76 -7.07 -13.94 44.68
N LEU A 77 -7.21 -14.60 43.53
CA LEU A 77 -6.41 -14.28 42.34
C LEU A 77 -6.67 -12.85 41.87
N SER A 78 -7.94 -12.44 41.82
CA SER A 78 -8.32 -11.07 41.42
C SER A 78 -7.77 -10.01 42.39
N THR A 79 -7.75 -10.31 43.70
CA THR A 79 -7.13 -9.44 44.70
C THR A 79 -5.63 -9.30 44.48
N HIS A 80 -4.89 -10.41 44.25
CA HIS A 80 -3.45 -10.35 44.01
C HIS A 80 -3.10 -9.61 42.73
N ILE A 81 -3.85 -9.86 41.64
CA ILE A 81 -3.70 -9.10 40.38
C ILE A 81 -3.93 -7.61 40.64
N SER A 82 -4.98 -7.25 41.37
CA SER A 82 -5.26 -5.86 41.72
C SER A 82 -4.14 -5.22 42.54
N CYS A 83 -3.58 -5.94 43.52
CA CYS A 83 -2.44 -5.48 44.31
C CYS A 83 -1.20 -5.27 43.44
N ALA A 84 -0.86 -6.23 42.58
CA ALA A 84 0.29 -6.13 41.68
C ALA A 84 0.13 -4.93 40.72
N VAL A 85 -1.05 -4.73 40.14
CA VAL A 85 -1.33 -3.61 39.24
C VAL A 85 -1.22 -2.25 39.96
N LEU A 86 -1.75 -2.13 41.18
CA LEU A 86 -1.61 -0.92 42.01
C LEU A 86 -0.16 -0.69 42.46
N ALA A 87 0.58 -1.77 42.74
CA ALA A 87 1.99 -1.73 43.10
C ALA A 87 2.86 -1.22 41.96
N VAL A 88 2.67 -1.76 40.76
CA VAL A 88 3.31 -1.28 39.53
C VAL A 88 3.03 0.22 39.36
N LYS A 89 1.77 0.64 39.47
CA LYS A 89 1.41 2.07 39.41
C LYS A 89 2.16 2.90 40.45
N GLY A 90 2.20 2.47 41.71
CA GLY A 90 2.88 3.21 42.78
C GLY A 90 4.37 3.34 42.56
N LEU A 91 5.02 2.31 42.03
CA LEU A 91 6.43 2.35 41.65
C LEU A 91 6.67 3.31 40.47
N ALA A 92 5.73 3.42 39.52
CA ALA A 92 5.79 4.37 38.43
C ALA A 92 5.77 5.83 38.93
N GLU A 93 4.84 6.16 39.82
CA GLU A 93 4.71 7.49 40.42
C GLU A 93 5.94 7.86 41.25
N LEU A 94 6.59 6.87 41.87
CA LEU A 94 7.77 7.05 42.72
C LEU A 94 9.11 6.86 41.97
N GLN A 95 9.08 6.78 40.63
CA GLN A 95 10.26 6.50 39.81
C GLN A 95 11.46 7.42 40.11
N GLU A 96 11.23 8.71 40.37
CA GLU A 96 12.27 9.72 40.61
C GLU A 96 13.01 9.48 41.94
N HIS A 97 12.44 8.62 42.78
CA HIS A 97 12.95 8.24 44.08
C HIS A 97 13.66 6.88 44.07
N LEU A 98 13.57 6.11 42.97
CA LEU A 98 14.34 4.90 42.75
C LEU A 98 15.79 5.24 42.36
N VAL A 99 16.74 4.47 42.89
CA VAL A 99 18.16 4.53 42.47
C VAL A 99 18.34 3.56 41.30
N SER A 100 19.18 3.88 40.29
CA SER A 100 19.37 3.05 39.08
C SER A 100 19.45 1.52 39.36
N ARG A 101 20.27 1.11 40.33
CA ARG A 101 20.41 -0.32 40.68
C ARG A 101 19.12 -0.95 41.21
N ALA A 102 18.28 -0.18 41.92
CA ALA A 102 16.95 -0.62 42.35
C ALA A 102 15.99 -0.72 41.16
N CYS A 103 16.09 0.16 40.18
CA CYS A 103 15.24 0.14 38.97
C CYS A 103 15.43 -1.16 38.16
N SER A 104 16.65 -1.63 37.98
CA SER A 104 16.91 -2.91 37.29
C SER A 104 16.31 -4.12 38.04
N GLU A 105 16.43 -4.14 39.38
CA GLU A 105 15.78 -5.17 40.21
C GLU A 105 14.25 -5.08 40.09
N VAL A 106 13.68 -3.89 40.24
CA VAL A 106 12.24 -3.63 40.09
C VAL A 106 11.74 -4.06 38.72
N TRP A 107 12.46 -3.75 37.65
CA TRP A 107 12.11 -4.18 36.30
C TRP A 107 12.05 -5.69 36.16
N SER A 108 13.04 -6.43 36.67
CA SER A 108 13.05 -7.90 36.58
C SER A 108 11.82 -8.54 37.24
N THR A 109 11.42 -7.99 38.39
CA THR A 109 10.23 -8.39 39.13
C THR A 109 8.96 -8.05 38.36
N ILE A 110 8.82 -6.79 37.91
CA ILE A 110 7.68 -6.32 37.12
C ILE A 110 7.53 -7.15 35.84
N TRP A 111 8.62 -7.44 35.14
CA TRP A 111 8.60 -8.22 33.90
C TRP A 111 8.04 -9.63 34.11
N THR A 112 8.44 -10.30 35.20
CA THR A 112 7.92 -11.62 35.55
C THR A 112 6.40 -11.57 35.80
N TRP A 113 5.93 -10.52 36.47
CA TRP A 113 4.51 -10.27 36.67
C TRP A 113 3.77 -9.96 35.36
N ILE A 114 4.35 -9.20 34.44
CA ILE A 114 3.75 -8.93 33.12
C ILE A 114 3.52 -10.23 32.36
N GLN A 115 4.51 -11.12 32.32
CA GLN A 115 4.37 -12.42 31.67
C GLN A 115 3.23 -13.24 32.29
N PHE A 116 3.12 -13.24 33.62
CA PHE A 116 2.01 -13.88 34.31
C PHE A 116 0.65 -13.25 33.98
N LEU A 117 0.57 -11.92 33.92
CA LEU A 117 -0.66 -11.21 33.59
C LEU A 117 -1.10 -11.45 32.13
N GLU A 118 -0.16 -11.58 31.19
CA GLU A 118 -0.47 -12.00 29.82
C GLU A 118 -1.06 -13.42 29.78
N GLU A 119 -0.53 -14.36 30.57
CA GLU A 119 -1.12 -15.71 30.70
C GLU A 119 -2.54 -15.65 31.29
N CYS A 120 -2.78 -14.73 32.24
CA CYS A 120 -4.11 -14.52 32.83
C CYS A 120 -5.10 -14.05 31.75
N GLU A 121 -4.73 -13.03 30.97
CA GLU A 121 -5.59 -12.44 29.95
C GLU A 121 -5.94 -13.43 28.83
N GLN A 122 -4.99 -14.25 28.39
CA GLN A 122 -5.23 -15.30 27.40
C GLN A 122 -6.29 -16.32 27.86
N ARG A 123 -6.37 -16.59 29.17
CA ARG A 123 -7.36 -17.50 29.76
C ARG A 123 -8.64 -16.80 30.20
N ARG A 124 -8.57 -15.49 30.50
CA ARG A 124 -9.65 -14.64 31.02
C ARG A 124 -9.64 -13.24 30.35
N PRO A 125 -10.26 -13.07 29.19
CA PRO A 125 -10.17 -11.83 28.39
C PRO A 125 -10.84 -10.57 29.01
N SER A 126 -11.54 -10.67 30.15
CA SER A 126 -12.34 -9.57 30.70
C SER A 126 -11.53 -8.47 31.43
N GLU A 127 -10.22 -8.62 31.58
CA GLU A 127 -9.36 -7.73 32.39
C GLU A 127 -8.47 -6.76 31.57
N SER A 128 -8.91 -6.34 30.38
CA SER A 128 -8.11 -5.51 29.43
C SER A 128 -7.63 -4.15 29.96
N ARG A 129 -8.13 -3.67 31.12
CA ARG A 129 -7.68 -2.40 31.73
C ARG A 129 -6.27 -2.47 32.33
N ASN A 130 -5.74 -3.66 32.61
CA ASN A 130 -4.44 -3.80 33.27
C ASN A 130 -3.27 -3.48 32.33
N GLN A 131 -3.39 -3.75 31.03
CA GLN A 131 -2.32 -3.52 30.04
C GLN A 131 -1.92 -2.05 29.90
N GLN A 132 -2.88 -1.12 29.79
CA GLN A 132 -2.59 0.32 29.66
C GLN A 132 -1.81 0.86 30.88
N LEU A 133 -2.15 0.38 32.08
CA LEU A 133 -1.49 0.80 33.31
C LEU A 133 -0.07 0.26 33.41
N ILE A 134 0.13 -1.00 33.02
CA ILE A 134 1.45 -1.62 32.91
C ILE A 134 2.31 -0.83 31.93
N ILE A 135 1.81 -0.56 30.72
CA ILE A 135 2.54 0.18 29.68
C ILE A 135 2.96 1.56 30.17
N THR A 136 2.02 2.33 30.73
CA THR A 136 2.30 3.68 31.27
C THR A 136 3.38 3.63 32.35
N THR A 137 3.38 2.57 33.16
CA THR A 137 4.40 2.36 34.19
C THR A 137 5.77 2.09 33.59
N ILE A 138 5.87 1.25 32.57
CA ILE A 138 7.16 0.94 31.95
C ILE A 138 7.74 2.18 31.26
N LEU A 139 6.89 2.94 30.56
CA LEU A 139 7.30 4.21 29.96
C LEU A 139 7.85 5.20 30.98
N SER A 140 7.33 5.17 32.21
CA SER A 140 7.88 5.93 33.34
C SER A 140 9.28 5.42 33.70
N LEU A 141 9.44 4.13 34.02
CA LEU A 141 10.73 3.55 34.46
C LEU A 141 11.89 3.75 33.46
N ARG A 142 11.61 4.00 32.18
CA ARG A 142 12.61 4.32 31.14
C ARG A 142 13.34 5.65 31.31
N ARG A 143 12.93 6.54 32.23
CA ARG A 143 13.67 7.79 32.49
C ARG A 143 15.12 7.55 32.93
N ASP A 144 15.41 6.38 33.51
CA ASP A 144 16.76 5.94 33.85
C ASP A 144 17.44 5.22 32.66
N PRO A 145 18.62 5.66 32.18
CA PRO A 145 19.28 5.08 31.00
C PRO A 145 19.67 3.59 31.13
N GLU A 146 20.11 3.15 32.31
CA GLU A 146 20.54 1.76 32.54
C GLU A 146 19.33 0.82 32.53
N THR A 147 18.23 1.26 33.14
CA THR A 147 16.95 0.56 33.13
C THR A 147 16.34 0.55 31.74
N ALA A 148 16.40 1.67 31.01
CA ALA A 148 15.93 1.73 29.62
C ALA A 148 16.65 0.70 28.74
N LEU A 149 17.97 0.57 28.88
CA LEU A 149 18.75 -0.43 28.15
C LEU A 149 18.36 -1.87 28.56
N THR A 150 18.12 -2.10 29.85
CA THR A 150 17.67 -3.39 30.37
C THR A 150 16.31 -3.77 29.81
N ILE A 151 15.33 -2.85 29.88
CA ILE A 151 13.99 -3.02 29.29
C ILE A 151 14.11 -3.35 27.81
N LYS A 152 14.86 -2.54 27.04
CA LYS A 152 15.04 -2.72 25.59
C LYS A 152 15.59 -4.10 25.20
N ASN A 153 16.47 -4.66 26.02
CA ASN A 153 17.12 -5.95 25.78
C ASN A 153 16.36 -7.15 26.37
N THR A 154 15.22 -6.90 27.01
CA THR A 154 14.40 -7.97 27.62
C THR A 154 13.67 -8.74 26.51
N PRO A 155 13.87 -10.06 26.36
CA PRO A 155 13.19 -10.85 25.33
C PRO A 155 11.67 -10.84 25.50
N GLY A 156 10.95 -10.66 24.39
CA GLY A 156 9.49 -10.60 24.35
C GLY A 156 8.90 -9.22 24.69
N VAL A 157 9.71 -8.27 25.17
CA VAL A 157 9.22 -6.94 25.57
C VAL A 157 8.55 -6.21 24.40
N ARG A 158 9.06 -6.36 23.17
CA ARG A 158 8.47 -5.66 22.02
C ARG A 158 7.13 -6.26 21.64
N ALA A 159 6.96 -7.58 21.81
CA ALA A 159 5.67 -8.21 21.57
C ALA A 159 4.60 -7.65 22.51
N VAL A 160 4.91 -7.50 23.80
CA VAL A 160 4.00 -6.90 24.80
C VAL A 160 3.67 -5.46 24.45
N PHE A 161 4.68 -4.64 24.13
CA PHE A 161 4.45 -3.25 23.76
C PHE A 161 3.67 -3.11 22.45
N THR A 162 3.86 -4.02 21.51
CA THR A 162 3.10 -4.02 20.25
C THR A 162 1.65 -4.38 20.48
N LYS A 163 1.34 -5.36 21.34
CA LYS A 163 -0.05 -5.64 21.78
C LYS A 163 -0.67 -4.41 22.44
N GLY A 164 0.09 -3.74 23.29
CA GLY A 164 -0.27 -2.47 23.89
C GLY A 164 -0.58 -1.38 22.86
N TRP A 165 0.25 -1.30 21.81
CA TRP A 165 0.06 -0.37 20.70
C TRP A 165 -1.22 -0.70 19.90
N VAL A 166 -1.50 -1.99 19.64
CA VAL A 166 -2.77 -2.42 19.03
C VAL A 166 -3.96 -1.96 19.86
N ALA A 167 -3.96 -2.26 21.16
CA ALA A 167 -5.03 -1.85 22.07
C ALA A 167 -5.19 -0.32 22.14
N ALA A 168 -4.08 0.41 22.20
CA ALA A 168 -4.06 1.86 22.22
C ALA A 168 -4.64 2.49 20.94
N VAL A 169 -4.31 1.94 19.77
CA VAL A 169 -4.80 2.44 18.48
C VAL A 169 -6.28 2.10 18.27
N ASP A 170 -6.76 0.97 18.79
CA ASP A 170 -8.16 0.55 18.66
C ASP A 170 -9.10 1.25 19.67
N ASP A 171 -8.59 1.70 20.83
CA ASP A 171 -9.39 2.45 21.81
C ASP A 171 -9.39 3.97 21.53
N PRO A 172 -10.52 4.57 21.10
CA PRO A 172 -10.60 5.99 20.78
C PRO A 172 -10.36 6.91 21.99
N ASN A 173 -10.47 6.40 23.22
CA ASN A 173 -10.24 7.17 24.44
C ASN A 173 -8.77 7.18 24.86
N THR A 174 -7.93 6.34 24.25
CA THR A 174 -6.51 6.31 24.58
C THR A 174 -5.85 7.66 24.24
N PRO A 175 -5.13 8.29 25.19
CA PRO A 175 -4.40 9.52 24.95
C PRO A 175 -3.43 9.39 23.78
N ARG A 176 -3.34 10.45 22.96
CA ARG A 176 -2.52 10.44 21.74
C ARG A 176 -1.04 10.25 22.07
N GLU A 177 -0.59 10.87 23.14
CA GLU A 177 0.79 10.82 23.65
C GLU A 177 1.18 9.37 23.98
N LEU A 178 0.29 8.60 24.60
CA LEU A 178 0.54 7.20 24.93
C LEU A 178 0.72 6.34 23.67
N MET A 179 -0.13 6.53 22.66
CA MET A 179 -0.02 5.86 21.37
C MET A 179 1.32 6.18 20.69
N ILE A 180 1.75 7.44 20.71
CA ILE A 180 3.02 7.88 20.15
C ILE A 180 4.20 7.26 20.91
N GLU A 181 4.19 7.30 22.24
CA GLU A 181 5.27 6.73 23.07
C GLU A 181 5.41 5.22 22.90
N LEU A 182 4.29 4.50 22.76
CA LEU A 182 4.27 3.07 22.41
C LEU A 182 4.95 2.81 21.06
N CYS A 183 4.56 3.58 20.05
CA CYS A 183 5.12 3.47 18.71
C CYS A 183 6.62 3.82 18.68
N LYS A 184 7.03 4.89 19.37
CA LYS A 184 8.44 5.28 19.52
C LYS A 184 9.26 4.19 20.17
N PHE A 185 8.79 3.62 21.29
CA PHE A 185 9.50 2.54 21.99
C PHE A 185 9.78 1.36 21.05
N VAL A 186 8.78 1.00 20.25
CA VAL A 186 8.88 -0.07 19.27
C VAL A 186 9.89 0.25 18.16
N VAL A 187 10.00 1.51 17.73
CA VAL A 187 10.75 1.91 16.53
C VAL A 187 12.14 2.47 16.79
N GLU A 188 12.31 3.40 17.74
CA GLU A 188 13.55 4.18 17.98
C GLU A 188 14.77 3.27 18.24
N ASP A 189 14.51 2.03 18.62
CA ASP A 189 15.47 1.09 19.16
C ASP A 189 15.51 -0.25 18.40
N MET A 190 14.93 -0.31 17.20
CA MET A 190 15.13 -1.43 16.28
C MET A 190 16.58 -1.43 15.80
N ASN A 191 17.45 -2.21 16.46
CA ASN A 191 18.69 -2.62 15.81
C ASN A 191 18.31 -3.41 14.56
N ALA A 192 18.46 -2.79 13.39
CA ALA A 192 18.07 -3.35 12.09
C ALA A 192 18.77 -4.68 11.78
N GLN A 193 19.86 -4.99 12.50
CA GLN A 193 20.62 -6.22 12.32
C GLN A 193 20.14 -7.38 13.20
N ASP A 194 19.20 -7.18 14.14
CA ASP A 194 18.69 -8.24 15.01
C ASP A 194 17.29 -8.71 14.55
N PRO A 195 17.19 -9.90 13.92
CA PRO A 195 15.91 -10.43 13.43
C PRO A 195 14.88 -10.70 14.53
N ARG A 196 15.30 -10.80 15.80
CA ARG A 196 14.38 -11.02 16.93
C ARG A 196 13.44 -9.84 17.11
N ASN A 197 13.91 -8.62 16.84
CA ASN A 197 13.11 -7.41 17.00
C ASN A 197 11.90 -7.39 16.05
N SER A 198 12.10 -7.75 14.78
CA SER A 198 11.02 -7.82 13.81
C SER A 198 10.07 -8.99 14.07
N GLN A 199 10.59 -10.11 14.56
CA GLN A 199 9.76 -11.26 14.94
C GLN A 199 8.83 -10.93 16.12
N GLU A 200 9.34 -10.33 17.19
CA GLU A 200 8.52 -9.93 18.35
C GLU A 200 7.43 -8.91 17.95
N LEU A 201 7.75 -8.01 17.01
CA LEU A 201 6.77 -7.07 16.46
C LEU A 201 5.63 -7.76 15.72
N ILE A 202 5.99 -8.67 14.83
CA ILE A 202 5.03 -9.47 14.06
C ILE A 202 4.16 -10.28 15.02
N GLU A 203 4.75 -10.94 16.01
CA GLU A 203 4.03 -11.73 17.01
C GLU A 203 3.09 -10.87 17.85
N GLY A 204 3.57 -9.73 18.36
CA GLY A 204 2.78 -8.82 19.18
C GLY A 204 1.61 -8.18 18.42
N ALA A 205 1.75 -7.97 17.12
CA ALA A 205 0.67 -7.45 16.27
C ALA A 205 -0.30 -8.54 15.78
N GLY A 206 -0.05 -9.83 16.07
CA GLY A 206 -0.88 -10.94 15.60
C GLY A 206 -0.56 -11.43 14.18
N GLY A 207 0.63 -11.15 13.67
CA GLY A 207 1.12 -11.57 12.36
C GLY A 207 1.53 -10.39 11.46
N VAL A 208 2.03 -10.72 10.27
CA VAL A 208 2.48 -9.73 9.27
C VAL A 208 1.32 -8.80 8.88
N ASP A 209 0.13 -9.36 8.66
CA ASP A 209 -1.08 -8.59 8.36
C ASP A 209 -1.55 -7.73 9.52
N GLY A 210 -1.46 -8.23 10.75
CA GLY A 210 -1.79 -7.46 11.95
C GLY A 210 -0.87 -6.25 12.12
N LEU A 211 0.44 -6.42 11.88
CA LEU A 211 1.41 -5.33 11.95
C LEU A 211 1.17 -4.28 10.86
N ALA A 212 0.86 -4.71 9.64
CA ALA A 212 0.51 -3.80 8.56
C ALA A 212 -0.76 -2.99 8.87
N ALA A 213 -1.81 -3.66 9.37
CA ALA A 213 -3.04 -3.02 9.79
C ALA A 213 -2.80 -1.99 10.91
N LEU A 214 -1.98 -2.34 11.90
CA LEU A 214 -1.63 -1.48 13.02
C LEU A 214 -0.97 -0.18 12.55
N ILE A 215 0.03 -0.28 11.67
CA ILE A 215 0.75 0.88 11.12
C ILE A 215 -0.21 1.80 10.37
N VAL A 216 -1.04 1.24 9.47
CA VAL A 216 -1.98 2.04 8.68
C VAL A 216 -3.05 2.69 9.57
N LYS A 217 -3.58 1.97 10.57
CA LYS A 217 -4.54 2.52 11.54
C LYS A 217 -3.91 3.66 12.35
N HIS A 218 -2.66 3.50 12.81
CA HIS A 218 -1.95 4.57 13.52
C HIS A 218 -1.85 5.82 12.65
N ILE A 219 -1.34 5.71 11.40
CA ILE A 219 -1.22 6.88 10.51
C ILE A 219 -2.58 7.58 10.33
N ARG A 220 -3.65 6.82 10.07
CA ARG A 220 -5.00 7.39 9.90
C ARG A 220 -5.53 8.05 11.17
N ARG A 221 -5.19 7.54 12.35
CA ARG A 221 -5.61 8.13 13.63
C ARG A 221 -4.80 9.39 13.95
N ALA A 222 -3.50 9.38 13.68
CA ALA A 222 -2.64 10.54 13.86
C ALA A 222 -2.99 11.66 12.87
N ILE A 223 -3.21 11.29 11.61
CA ILE A 223 -3.46 12.22 10.51
C ILE A 223 -4.73 11.80 9.76
N PRO A 224 -5.93 12.20 10.26
CA PRO A 224 -7.20 11.71 9.74
C PRO A 224 -7.63 12.31 8.41
N GLN A 225 -7.07 13.46 8.03
CA GLN A 225 -7.49 14.21 6.84
C GLN A 225 -6.37 15.07 6.25
N THR A 226 -6.54 15.52 5.01
CA THR A 226 -5.54 16.25 4.22
C THR A 226 -5.23 17.65 4.76
N ASP A 227 -6.21 18.30 5.39
CA ASP A 227 -6.08 19.66 5.97
C ASP A 227 -5.76 19.63 7.46
N TYR A 228 -5.26 18.51 7.97
CA TYR A 228 -4.95 18.35 9.37
C TYR A 228 -3.73 19.18 9.77
N THR A 229 -3.86 20.01 10.81
CA THR A 229 -2.73 20.72 11.43
C THR A 229 -1.93 19.74 12.27
N LEU A 230 -0.71 19.46 11.83
CA LEU A 230 0.19 18.55 12.52
C LEU A 230 0.71 19.16 13.83
N ASP A 231 0.94 18.30 14.81
CA ASP A 231 1.78 18.56 15.97
C ASP A 231 3.14 17.84 15.76
N PRO A 232 4.27 18.36 16.31
CA PRO A 232 5.56 17.68 16.35
C PRO A 232 5.52 16.15 16.56
N HIS A 233 4.54 15.65 17.32
CA HIS A 233 4.40 14.23 17.57
C HIS A 233 3.81 13.38 16.43
N ASP A 234 3.05 13.96 15.49
CA ASP A 234 2.45 13.24 14.36
C ASP A 234 3.49 12.68 13.38
N GLY A 235 4.61 13.39 13.23
CA GLY A 235 5.72 12.96 12.38
C GLY A 235 6.34 11.64 12.84
N LEU A 236 6.25 11.31 14.14
CA LEU A 236 6.85 10.09 14.69
C LEU A 236 6.11 8.83 14.27
N ALA A 237 4.78 8.91 14.07
CA ALA A 237 3.97 7.80 13.54
C ALA A 237 4.40 7.42 12.12
N LEU A 238 4.67 8.43 11.28
CA LEU A 238 5.15 8.25 9.92
C LEU A 238 6.60 7.75 9.88
N LEU A 239 7.45 8.22 10.79
CA LEU A 239 8.83 7.74 10.91
C LEU A 239 8.85 6.27 11.27
N ALA A 240 7.98 5.87 12.20
CA ALA A 240 7.80 4.49 12.58
C ALA A 240 7.34 3.60 11.43
N ALA A 241 6.33 4.04 10.68
CA ALA A 241 5.90 3.35 9.48
C ALA A 241 7.06 3.14 8.50
N TYR A 242 7.86 4.19 8.25
CA TYR A 242 9.00 4.12 7.33
C TYR A 242 10.11 3.19 7.80
N GLU A 243 10.52 3.29 9.06
CA GLU A 243 11.58 2.45 9.63
C GLU A 243 11.22 0.96 9.60
N ILE A 244 9.94 0.64 9.82
CA ILE A 244 9.43 -0.74 9.73
C ILE A 244 9.34 -1.19 8.26
N LEU A 245 8.96 -0.29 7.35
CA LEU A 245 8.83 -0.54 5.91
C LEU A 245 10.14 -0.95 5.24
N GLN A 246 11.25 -0.29 5.58
CA GLN A 246 12.56 -0.56 4.99
C GLN A 246 13.12 -1.96 5.33
N LYS A 247 12.48 -2.70 6.25
CA LYS A 247 13.13 -3.83 6.96
C LYS A 247 12.42 -5.18 6.82
N GLY A 248 11.38 -5.35 5.97
CA GLY A 248 10.71 -6.65 5.92
C GLY A 248 9.69 -6.92 4.80
N PRO A 249 9.08 -8.13 4.80
CA PRO A 249 8.11 -8.60 3.80
C PRO A 249 6.73 -7.92 3.90
N LEU A 250 6.64 -6.76 4.55
CA LEU A 250 5.38 -6.08 4.89
C LEU A 250 4.76 -5.33 3.72
N ALA A 251 5.52 -5.04 2.67
CA ALA A 251 5.11 -4.16 1.58
C ALA A 251 3.76 -4.59 0.94
N HIS A 252 3.58 -5.89 0.67
CA HIS A 252 2.32 -6.40 0.09
C HIS A 252 1.14 -6.27 1.08
N SER A 253 1.37 -6.57 2.34
CA SER A 253 0.35 -6.49 3.37
C SER A 253 -0.06 -5.03 3.67
N LEU A 254 0.91 -4.11 3.68
CA LEU A 254 0.67 -2.68 3.85
C LEU A 254 -0.14 -2.10 2.69
N ALA A 255 0.16 -2.51 1.45
CA ALA A 255 -0.67 -2.19 0.29
C ALA A 255 -2.12 -2.64 0.52
N ASN A 256 -2.34 -3.90 0.91
CA ASN A 256 -3.69 -4.44 1.16
C ASN A 256 -4.47 -3.73 2.28
N HIS A 257 -3.78 -3.10 3.23
CA HIS A 257 -4.42 -2.31 4.31
C HIS A 257 -4.64 -0.84 3.95
N GLY A 258 -4.17 -0.39 2.78
CA GLY A 258 -4.36 0.96 2.26
C GLY A 258 -3.35 1.96 2.81
N ILE A 259 -2.07 1.58 2.81
CA ILE A 259 -0.96 2.47 3.16
C ILE A 259 -0.84 3.66 2.19
N VAL A 260 -1.15 3.46 0.90
CA VAL A 260 -1.03 4.53 -0.10
C VAL A 260 -2.02 5.66 0.19
N LYS A 261 -3.26 5.33 0.56
CA LYS A 261 -4.25 6.29 1.06
C LYS A 261 -3.73 7.04 2.28
N ALA A 262 -3.32 6.30 3.30
CA ALA A 262 -2.90 6.87 4.58
C ALA A 262 -1.72 7.84 4.41
N VAL A 263 -0.71 7.45 3.63
CA VAL A 263 0.48 8.27 3.39
C VAL A 263 0.20 9.43 2.43
N SER A 264 -0.69 9.28 1.43
CA SER A 264 -1.09 10.39 0.55
C SER A 264 -1.84 11.48 1.32
N THR A 265 -2.74 11.08 2.24
CA THR A 265 -3.40 12.00 3.16
C THR A 265 -2.38 12.71 4.07
N ALA A 266 -1.45 11.94 4.64
CA ALA A 266 -0.40 12.48 5.49
C ALA A 266 0.55 13.46 4.76
N LEU A 267 0.89 13.17 3.50
CA LEU A 267 1.73 14.03 2.66
C LEU A 267 1.10 15.42 2.47
N CYS A 268 -0.22 15.49 2.28
CA CYS A 268 -0.94 16.76 2.17
C CYS A 268 -0.82 17.59 3.46
N ALA A 269 -1.04 16.96 4.61
CA ALA A 269 -0.93 17.61 5.92
C ALA A 269 0.51 18.08 6.20
N LEU A 270 1.51 17.25 5.86
CA LEU A 270 2.94 17.57 6.02
C LEU A 270 3.42 18.77 5.20
N CYS A 271 2.82 19.00 4.03
CA CYS A 271 3.18 20.11 3.16
C CYS A 271 2.32 21.37 3.43
N GLY A 272 1.59 21.42 4.56
CA GLY A 272 0.88 22.60 5.07
C GLY A 272 1.81 23.73 5.57
N PRO A 273 1.27 24.96 5.75
CA PRO A 273 2.05 26.18 5.99
C PRO A 273 2.67 26.29 7.41
N GLU A 274 2.24 25.47 8.36
CA GLU A 274 2.62 25.57 9.78
C GLU A 274 3.46 24.35 10.23
N MET A 275 4.77 24.25 9.94
CA MET A 275 5.78 23.55 10.79
C MET A 275 7.18 23.37 10.17
N VAL A 276 8.20 23.41 11.05
CA VAL A 276 9.64 23.27 10.74
C VAL A 276 10.14 21.80 10.78
N MET A 277 9.51 20.89 11.55
CA MET A 277 9.95 19.48 11.67
C MET A 277 9.56 18.57 10.50
N THR A 278 8.92 19.11 9.45
CA THR A 278 8.32 18.33 8.34
C THR A 278 9.30 17.94 7.24
N GLU A 279 10.50 18.54 7.17
CA GLU A 279 11.41 18.36 6.03
C GLU A 279 11.98 16.94 5.90
N GLN A 280 12.18 16.22 7.00
CA GLN A 280 12.64 14.82 6.93
C GLN A 280 11.50 13.87 6.57
N MET A 281 10.27 14.19 6.97
CA MET A 281 9.11 13.29 6.82
C MET A 281 8.55 13.27 5.40
N ILE A 282 8.71 14.37 4.66
CA ILE A 282 8.26 14.46 3.27
C ILE A 282 9.00 13.45 2.36
N PRO A 283 10.35 13.38 2.34
CA PRO A 283 11.06 12.35 1.60
C PRO A 283 10.65 10.92 1.94
N LEU A 284 10.40 10.63 3.21
CA LEU A 284 9.98 9.30 3.67
C LEU A 284 8.58 8.96 3.14
N SER A 285 7.67 9.92 3.17
CA SER A 285 6.30 9.77 2.67
C SER A 285 6.29 9.58 1.15
N VAL A 286 7.03 10.40 0.41
CA VAL A 286 7.19 10.27 -1.04
C VAL A 286 7.84 8.94 -1.39
N GLY A 287 8.92 8.56 -0.71
CA GLY A 287 9.60 7.28 -0.90
C GLY A 287 8.65 6.10 -0.68
N THR A 288 7.86 6.13 0.40
CA THR A 288 6.87 5.08 0.71
C THR A 288 5.82 4.95 -0.39
N ILE A 289 5.24 6.07 -0.85
CA ILE A 289 4.27 6.08 -1.95
C ILE A 289 4.90 5.50 -3.22
N MET A 290 6.09 5.97 -3.58
CA MET A 290 6.79 5.52 -4.78
C MET A 290 7.13 4.04 -4.75
N THR A 291 7.64 3.54 -3.62
CA THR A 291 7.91 2.11 -3.43
C THR A 291 6.64 1.30 -3.67
N HIS A 292 5.52 1.64 -3.04
CA HIS A 292 4.31 0.80 -3.18
C HIS A 292 3.65 0.92 -4.55
N ILE A 293 3.61 2.12 -5.14
CA ILE A 293 3.02 2.29 -6.48
C ILE A 293 3.92 1.66 -7.56
N ALA A 294 5.25 1.70 -7.41
CA ALA A 294 6.18 1.12 -8.38
C ALA A 294 6.37 -0.40 -8.23
N GLU A 295 6.42 -0.91 -6.99
CA GLU A 295 6.61 -2.33 -6.70
C GLU A 295 5.32 -3.14 -6.85
N PHE A 296 4.16 -2.57 -6.50
CA PHE A 296 2.87 -3.21 -6.69
C PHE A 296 2.15 -2.59 -7.88
N PRO A 297 2.14 -3.28 -9.02
CA PRO A 297 1.45 -2.84 -10.23
C PRO A 297 -0.01 -3.18 -10.17
N GLY A 298 -0.65 -2.55 -9.20
CA GLY A 298 -2.07 -2.34 -9.21
C GLY A 298 -2.30 -0.89 -9.55
N TYR A 299 -3.02 -0.64 -10.64
CA TYR A 299 -3.70 0.64 -10.81
C TYR A 299 -4.66 0.99 -9.65
N PRO A 300 -5.20 0.03 -8.84
CA PRO A 300 -5.94 0.38 -7.63
C PRO A 300 -5.16 1.25 -6.63
N TRP A 301 -3.83 1.11 -6.53
CA TRP A 301 -3.04 1.92 -5.61
C TRP A 301 -2.84 3.34 -6.12
N VAL A 302 -2.68 3.51 -7.43
CA VAL A 302 -2.68 4.84 -8.06
C VAL A 302 -4.03 5.50 -7.82
N GLN A 303 -5.13 4.76 -8.08
CA GLN A 303 -6.48 5.23 -7.82
C GLN A 303 -6.67 5.66 -6.35
N GLU A 304 -6.29 4.79 -5.41
CA GLU A 304 -6.35 5.04 -3.97
C GLU A 304 -5.57 6.30 -3.57
N GLY A 305 -4.36 6.50 -4.13
CA GLY A 305 -3.57 7.70 -3.92
C GLY A 305 -4.26 8.95 -4.47
N LEU A 306 -4.77 8.90 -5.71
CA LEU A 306 -5.49 10.01 -6.34
C LEU A 306 -6.72 10.43 -5.50
N ASP A 307 -7.53 9.46 -5.08
CA ASP A 307 -8.71 9.67 -4.23
C ASP A 307 -8.36 10.24 -2.83
N SER A 308 -7.08 10.17 -2.45
CA SER A 308 -6.58 10.57 -1.13
C SER A 308 -5.67 11.80 -1.17
N GLY A 309 -5.69 12.55 -2.28
CA GLY A 309 -4.98 13.83 -2.41
C GLY A 309 -3.54 13.73 -2.92
N LEU A 310 -3.13 12.61 -3.53
CA LEU A 310 -1.75 12.42 -4.00
C LEU A 310 -1.24 13.58 -4.87
N LEU A 311 -2.01 14.03 -5.87
CA LEU A 311 -1.58 15.14 -6.74
C LEU A 311 -1.42 16.45 -5.97
N ARG A 312 -2.39 16.76 -5.10
CA ARG A 312 -2.33 17.94 -4.22
C ARG A 312 -1.08 17.91 -3.35
N GLY A 313 -0.83 16.80 -2.66
CA GLY A 313 0.34 16.62 -1.81
C GLY A 313 1.64 16.81 -2.59
N VAL A 314 1.76 16.19 -3.76
CA VAL A 314 2.96 16.30 -4.59
C VAL A 314 3.21 17.74 -5.08
N VAL A 315 2.17 18.45 -5.52
CA VAL A 315 2.28 19.87 -5.95
C VAL A 315 2.73 20.75 -4.78
N LEU A 316 2.16 20.55 -3.59
CA LEU A 316 2.56 21.26 -2.38
C LEU A 316 4.03 20.99 -2.02
N CYS A 317 4.46 19.74 -2.09
CA CYS A 317 5.83 19.38 -1.75
C CYS A 317 6.84 19.89 -2.79
N ALA A 318 6.51 19.85 -4.09
CA ALA A 318 7.33 20.47 -5.15
C ALA A 318 7.48 22.00 -4.97
N SER A 319 6.44 22.65 -4.47
CA SER A 319 6.46 24.09 -4.16
C SER A 319 7.46 24.47 -3.07
N ARG A 320 7.85 23.52 -2.21
CA ARG A 320 8.88 23.70 -1.17
C ARG A 320 10.32 23.57 -1.68
N ARG A 321 10.52 23.17 -2.94
CA ARG A 321 11.83 23.04 -3.62
C ARG A 321 12.83 22.17 -2.84
N MET A 322 12.43 20.95 -2.52
CA MET A 322 13.24 19.98 -1.78
C MET A 322 14.01 19.06 -2.74
N PRO A 323 15.33 19.23 -2.96
CA PRO A 323 16.05 18.49 -4.00
C PRO A 323 16.08 16.97 -3.78
N LEU A 324 15.96 16.53 -2.53
CA LEU A 324 15.98 15.10 -2.15
C LEU A 324 14.82 14.30 -2.74
N ILE A 325 13.68 14.94 -3.04
CA ILE A 325 12.49 14.25 -3.56
C ILE A 325 12.27 14.45 -5.05
N ASP A 326 12.95 15.41 -5.68
CA ASP A 326 12.73 15.76 -7.09
C ASP A 326 12.82 14.54 -7.99
N LEU A 327 13.85 13.69 -7.84
CA LEU A 327 14.00 12.48 -8.66
C LEU A 327 12.80 11.52 -8.53
N ALA A 328 12.26 11.38 -7.32
CA ALA A 328 11.09 10.54 -7.05
C ALA A 328 9.83 11.14 -7.69
N LEU A 329 9.66 12.46 -7.61
CA LEU A 329 8.54 13.17 -8.25
C LEU A 329 8.64 13.13 -9.79
N TYR A 330 9.85 13.25 -10.35
CA TYR A 330 10.09 13.05 -11.78
C TYR A 330 9.67 11.65 -12.23
N ALA A 331 10.07 10.61 -11.51
CA ALA A 331 9.67 9.24 -11.81
C ALA A 331 8.14 9.04 -11.69
N LEU A 332 7.50 9.73 -10.74
CA LEU A 332 6.04 9.70 -10.60
C LEU A 332 5.35 10.23 -11.86
N PHE A 333 5.72 11.42 -12.34
CA PHE A 333 5.06 12.08 -13.48
C PHE A 333 5.50 11.57 -14.85
N ARG A 334 6.75 11.12 -15.01
CA ARG A 334 7.27 10.65 -16.30
C ARG A 334 6.99 9.18 -16.56
N GLU A 335 6.85 8.38 -15.51
CA GLU A 335 6.73 6.93 -15.63
C GLU A 335 5.46 6.40 -14.99
N THR A 336 5.26 6.70 -13.72
CA THR A 336 4.28 5.97 -12.90
C THR A 336 2.84 6.35 -13.23
N LEU A 337 2.50 7.64 -13.16
CA LEU A 337 1.14 8.12 -13.45
C LEU A 337 0.76 7.93 -14.92
N PRO A 338 1.61 8.25 -15.93
CA PRO A 338 1.27 8.02 -17.33
C PRO A 338 0.90 6.57 -17.66
N ARG A 339 1.60 5.59 -17.06
CA ARG A 339 1.29 4.16 -17.22
C ARG A 339 -0.11 3.80 -16.74
N ALA A 340 -0.64 4.52 -15.76
CA ALA A 340 -1.95 4.23 -15.17
C ALA A 340 -3.12 4.87 -15.95
N LEU A 341 -2.83 5.76 -16.92
CA LEU A 341 -3.84 6.46 -17.73
C LEU A 341 -4.51 5.59 -18.80
N VAL A 342 -4.13 4.31 -18.88
CA VAL A 342 -4.78 3.32 -19.76
C VAL A 342 -5.98 2.62 -19.11
N TYR A 343 -6.23 2.89 -17.82
CA TYR A 343 -7.29 2.29 -17.04
C TYR A 343 -8.42 3.30 -16.79
N HIS A 344 -9.65 2.85 -16.97
CA HIS A 344 -10.85 3.67 -16.80
C HIS A 344 -10.98 4.13 -15.35
N SER A 345 -10.76 3.22 -14.39
CA SER A 345 -10.94 3.53 -12.97
C SER A 345 -9.95 4.59 -12.47
N THR A 346 -8.70 4.55 -12.96
CA THR A 346 -7.69 5.58 -12.68
C THR A 346 -8.14 6.92 -13.25
N LEU A 347 -8.56 6.97 -14.52
CA LEU A 347 -8.99 8.22 -15.17
C LEU A 347 -10.22 8.82 -14.47
N SER A 348 -11.17 8.00 -14.04
CA SER A 348 -12.34 8.44 -13.28
C SER A 348 -11.96 9.18 -12.01
N SER A 349 -10.89 8.75 -11.34
CA SER A 349 -10.41 9.35 -10.08
C SER A 349 -9.49 10.55 -10.34
N LEU A 350 -8.76 10.50 -11.46
CA LEU A 350 -7.81 11.53 -11.86
C LEU A 350 -8.46 12.90 -12.10
N ARG A 351 -9.67 12.94 -12.69
CA ARG A 351 -10.37 14.21 -12.96
C ARG A 351 -10.52 15.04 -11.68
N ALA A 352 -11.08 14.44 -10.63
CA ALA A 352 -11.27 15.10 -9.34
C ALA A 352 -9.93 15.47 -8.68
N ALA A 353 -8.92 14.61 -8.81
CA ALA A 353 -7.58 14.88 -8.24
C ALA A 353 -6.85 16.05 -8.93
N ILE A 354 -7.03 16.24 -10.24
CA ILE A 354 -6.48 17.40 -10.96
C ILE A 354 -7.18 18.68 -10.49
N ASP A 355 -8.51 18.65 -10.37
CA ASP A 355 -9.30 19.80 -9.91
C ASP A 355 -8.93 20.20 -8.46
N ASP A 356 -8.75 19.24 -7.56
CA ASP A 356 -8.29 19.47 -6.17
C ASP A 356 -6.87 20.07 -6.11
N ALA A 357 -5.98 19.69 -7.02
CA ALA A 357 -4.62 20.22 -7.07
C ALA A 357 -4.53 21.62 -7.73
N GLN A 358 -5.52 22.01 -8.54
CA GLN A 358 -5.49 23.22 -9.36
C GLN A 358 -5.24 24.54 -8.60
N PRO A 359 -5.76 24.76 -7.37
CA PRO A 359 -5.44 25.97 -6.61
C PRO A 359 -3.94 26.11 -6.33
N PHE A 360 -3.24 24.99 -6.13
CA PHE A 360 -1.83 24.98 -5.73
C PHE A 360 -0.89 25.08 -6.94
N THR A 361 -1.31 24.61 -8.11
CA THR A 361 -0.51 24.69 -9.34
C THR A 361 -0.42 26.11 -9.92
N ASN A 362 -1.37 26.98 -9.55
CA ASN A 362 -1.38 28.39 -9.95
C ASN A 362 -0.48 29.28 -9.09
N THR A 363 0.11 28.74 -8.01
CA THR A 363 0.99 29.51 -7.14
C THR A 363 2.34 29.78 -7.80
N GLU A 364 2.94 30.94 -7.50
CA GLU A 364 4.28 31.30 -7.99
C GLU A 364 5.36 30.32 -7.48
N ALA A 365 5.15 29.76 -6.29
CA ALA A 365 6.05 28.77 -5.70
C ALA A 365 6.14 27.52 -6.57
N PHE A 366 4.99 26.96 -6.97
CA PHE A 366 4.93 25.79 -7.85
C PHE A 366 5.41 26.08 -9.27
N ARG A 367 5.01 27.21 -9.86
CA ARG A 367 5.42 27.60 -11.22
C ARG A 367 6.93 27.74 -11.40
N ARG A 368 7.63 28.06 -10.31
CA ARG A 368 9.10 28.13 -10.27
C ARG A 368 9.77 26.84 -9.81
N SER A 369 9.01 25.78 -9.55
CA SER A 369 9.54 24.48 -9.19
C SER A 369 10.08 23.73 -10.42
N THR A 370 10.91 22.74 -10.16
CA THR A 370 11.50 21.84 -11.16
C THR A 370 10.48 20.88 -11.79
N LEU A 371 9.28 20.79 -11.22
CA LEU A 371 8.22 19.85 -11.61
C LEU A 371 7.13 20.48 -12.49
N PHE A 372 7.19 21.79 -12.73
CA PHE A 372 6.12 22.50 -13.43
C PHE A 372 5.91 22.01 -14.87
N ASP A 373 7.00 21.77 -15.61
CA ASP A 373 6.92 21.31 -17.00
C ASP A 373 6.43 19.86 -17.10
N GLU A 374 6.84 19.01 -16.17
CA GLU A 374 6.37 17.63 -16.04
C GLU A 374 4.89 17.58 -15.70
N TRP A 375 4.44 18.43 -14.78
CA TRP A 375 3.03 18.57 -14.44
C TRP A 375 2.21 18.93 -15.69
N ASN A 376 2.63 19.95 -16.44
CA ASN A 376 1.92 20.38 -17.65
C ASN A 376 1.90 19.27 -18.73
N THR A 377 3.02 18.58 -18.91
CA THR A 377 3.13 17.45 -19.85
C THR A 377 2.19 16.31 -19.45
N PHE A 378 2.13 16.00 -18.16
CA PHE A 378 1.23 14.99 -17.61
C PHE A 378 -0.24 15.38 -17.75
N VAL A 379 -0.62 16.62 -17.39
CA VAL A 379 -2.00 17.10 -17.51
C VAL A 379 -2.46 17.09 -18.97
N ALA A 380 -1.62 17.50 -19.92
CA ALA A 380 -1.96 17.43 -21.34
C ALA A 380 -2.25 15.99 -21.80
N LEU A 381 -1.46 15.01 -21.35
CA LEU A 381 -1.75 13.60 -21.61
C LEU A 381 -3.02 13.13 -20.89
N ALA A 382 -3.23 13.52 -19.64
CA ALA A 382 -4.41 13.17 -18.86
C ALA A 382 -5.69 13.68 -19.52
N GLU A 383 -5.72 14.93 -19.98
CA GLU A 383 -6.85 15.52 -20.68
C GLU A 383 -7.18 14.80 -21.99
N GLU A 384 -6.16 14.44 -22.76
CA GLU A 384 -6.32 13.61 -23.97
C GLU A 384 -6.99 12.27 -23.63
N ARG A 385 -6.52 11.58 -22.58
CA ARG A 385 -7.09 10.29 -22.16
C ARG A 385 -8.48 10.41 -21.56
N LEU A 386 -8.76 11.48 -20.80
CA LEU A 386 -10.08 11.76 -20.27
C LEU A 386 -11.09 12.04 -21.39
N ALA A 387 -10.70 12.73 -22.47
CA ALA A 387 -11.56 12.92 -23.63
C ALA A 387 -11.92 11.58 -24.32
N VAL A 388 -10.98 10.64 -24.39
CA VAL A 388 -11.25 9.27 -24.89
C VAL A 388 -12.20 8.53 -23.93
N MET A 389 -11.99 8.63 -22.62
CA MET A 389 -12.88 8.06 -21.61
C MET A 389 -14.32 8.58 -21.72
N GLU A 390 -14.50 9.88 -21.93
CA GLU A 390 -15.83 10.48 -22.09
C GLU A 390 -16.55 9.97 -23.34
N LYS A 391 -15.85 9.82 -24.47
CA LYS A 391 -16.41 9.19 -25.69
C LYS A 391 -16.81 7.74 -25.43
N PHE A 392 -15.98 7.01 -24.69
CA PHE A 392 -16.27 5.63 -24.31
C PHE A 392 -17.51 5.53 -23.43
N ASP A 393 -17.63 6.39 -22.42
CA ASP A 393 -18.76 6.40 -21.48
C ASP A 393 -20.07 6.82 -22.16
N ARG A 394 -20.02 7.68 -23.19
CA ARG A 394 -21.17 8.00 -24.05
C ARG A 394 -21.51 6.90 -25.07
N GLY A 395 -20.69 5.85 -25.17
CA GLY A 395 -20.88 4.77 -26.14
C GLY A 395 -20.53 5.14 -27.58
N GLU A 396 -19.74 6.18 -27.80
CA GLU A 396 -19.30 6.59 -29.15
C GLU A 396 -18.18 5.68 -29.67
N ILE A 397 -17.40 5.08 -28.78
CA ILE A 397 -16.28 4.18 -29.09
C ILE A 397 -16.35 2.89 -28.27
N GLY A 398 -15.69 1.83 -28.73
CA GLY A 398 -15.51 0.59 -27.96
C GLY A 398 -16.76 -0.30 -27.83
N GLN A 399 -17.90 0.09 -28.40
CA GLN A 399 -19.17 -0.66 -28.37
C GLN A 399 -19.21 -1.85 -29.33
N THR A 400 -18.33 -1.91 -30.33
CA THR A 400 -18.39 -2.93 -31.38
C THR A 400 -17.32 -4.01 -31.18
N ARG A 401 -17.66 -5.25 -31.53
CA ARG A 401 -16.76 -6.41 -31.58
C ARG A 401 -17.01 -7.20 -32.85
N ALA A 402 -15.94 -7.78 -33.36
CA ALA A 402 -16.06 -8.77 -34.42
C ALA A 402 -16.39 -10.15 -33.85
N CYS A 403 -17.18 -10.91 -34.61
CA CYS A 403 -17.41 -12.33 -34.36
C CYS A 403 -16.09 -13.09 -34.41
N ASP A 404 -15.76 -13.83 -33.35
CA ASP A 404 -14.52 -14.58 -33.20
C ASP A 404 -14.37 -15.69 -34.24
N HIS A 405 -15.47 -16.23 -34.77
CA HIS A 405 -15.41 -17.13 -35.92
C HIS A 405 -14.77 -16.44 -37.13
N LEU A 406 -13.57 -16.89 -37.52
CA LEU A 406 -12.72 -16.22 -38.52
C LEU A 406 -13.36 -16.09 -39.90
N GLU A 407 -14.23 -17.01 -40.28
CA GLU A 407 -14.87 -17.01 -41.59
C GLU A 407 -16.08 -16.08 -41.65
N CYS A 408 -16.65 -15.67 -40.52
CA CYS A 408 -17.86 -14.83 -40.47
C CYS A 408 -17.58 -13.36 -40.79
N GLY A 409 -16.62 -12.75 -40.08
CA GLY A 409 -16.28 -11.32 -40.26
C GLY A 409 -17.32 -10.31 -39.78
N ALA A 410 -18.48 -10.74 -39.24
CA ALA A 410 -19.50 -9.82 -38.76
C ALA A 410 -19.00 -8.95 -37.59
N ILE A 411 -19.20 -7.63 -37.69
CA ILE A 411 -18.96 -6.68 -36.61
C ILE A 411 -20.32 -6.25 -36.06
N ARG A 412 -20.51 -6.38 -34.74
CA ARG A 412 -21.76 -6.12 -34.05
C ARG A 412 -21.50 -5.38 -32.74
N THR A 413 -22.54 -4.82 -32.15
CA THR A 413 -22.45 -4.23 -30.80
C THR A 413 -22.31 -5.32 -29.74
N ASP A 414 -21.58 -5.03 -28.65
CA ASP A 414 -21.23 -5.99 -27.60
C ASP A 414 -22.46 -6.68 -26.95
N ASP A 415 -23.61 -6.01 -26.91
CA ASP A 415 -24.89 -6.50 -26.38
C ASP A 415 -25.59 -7.52 -27.28
N THR A 416 -25.24 -7.55 -28.57
CA THR A 416 -25.84 -8.48 -29.55
C THR A 416 -25.00 -9.73 -29.80
N LEU A 417 -23.81 -9.83 -29.18
CA LEU A 417 -22.90 -10.96 -29.35
C LEU A 417 -23.05 -11.97 -28.21
N LEU A 418 -23.11 -13.26 -28.58
CA LEU A 418 -23.03 -14.38 -27.65
C LEU A 418 -21.60 -14.53 -27.12
N ARG A 419 -21.43 -14.82 -25.83
CA ARG A 419 -20.13 -15.10 -25.24
C ARG A 419 -19.91 -16.60 -25.09
N CYS A 420 -18.66 -17.05 -25.19
CA CYS A 420 -18.31 -18.41 -24.79
C CYS A 420 -18.65 -18.61 -23.31
N GLY A 421 -19.50 -19.60 -22.99
CA GLY A 421 -19.95 -19.83 -21.61
C GLY A 421 -18.84 -20.27 -20.65
N ALA A 422 -17.72 -20.78 -21.19
CA ALA A 422 -16.57 -21.21 -20.40
C ALA A 422 -15.58 -20.04 -20.17
N CYS A 423 -14.76 -19.68 -21.17
CA CYS A 423 -13.71 -18.66 -20.98
C CYS A 423 -14.21 -17.21 -21.00
N ARG A 424 -15.44 -16.95 -21.47
CA ARG A 424 -16.03 -15.60 -21.62
C ARG A 424 -15.23 -14.59 -22.46
N SER A 425 -14.10 -14.99 -23.03
CA SER A 425 -13.20 -14.13 -23.80
C SER A 425 -13.54 -14.08 -25.29
N ALA A 426 -14.32 -15.04 -25.81
CA ALA A 426 -14.70 -15.11 -27.21
C ALA A 426 -16.19 -14.75 -27.43
N PHE A 427 -16.46 -14.04 -28.52
CA PHE A 427 -17.73 -13.39 -28.87
C PHE A 427 -18.23 -13.87 -30.25
N TYR A 428 -19.51 -14.21 -30.37
CA TYR A 428 -20.07 -14.79 -31.60
C TYR A 428 -21.39 -14.13 -31.97
N CYS A 429 -21.61 -13.86 -33.25
CA CYS A 429 -22.89 -13.30 -33.72
C CYS A 429 -24.04 -14.31 -33.72
N SER A 430 -23.75 -15.61 -33.55
CA SER A 430 -24.73 -16.68 -33.53
C SER A 430 -24.17 -17.95 -32.89
N GLN A 431 -25.06 -18.84 -32.46
CA GLN A 431 -24.69 -20.15 -31.93
C GLN A 431 -24.00 -21.03 -32.99
N ALA A 432 -24.36 -20.85 -34.27
CA ALA A 432 -23.70 -21.52 -35.38
C ALA A 432 -22.22 -21.13 -35.50
N CYS A 433 -21.91 -19.83 -35.41
CA CYS A 433 -20.52 -19.34 -35.39
C CYS A 433 -19.73 -19.85 -34.18
N GLN A 434 -20.37 -19.92 -33.00
CA GLN A 434 -19.76 -20.48 -31.80
C GLN A 434 -19.41 -21.97 -31.99
N ALA A 435 -20.33 -22.77 -32.52
CA ALA A 435 -20.12 -24.20 -32.77
C ALA A 435 -19.02 -24.45 -33.84
N ALA A 436 -19.00 -23.62 -34.89
CA ALA A 436 -17.98 -23.67 -35.93
C ALA A 436 -16.59 -23.34 -35.37
N ASP A 437 -16.44 -22.24 -34.62
CA ASP A 437 -15.16 -21.84 -34.02
C ASP A 437 -14.69 -22.82 -32.93
N TRP A 438 -15.62 -23.42 -32.17
CA TRP A 438 -15.32 -24.47 -31.19
C TRP A 438 -14.57 -25.63 -31.83
N SER A 439 -15.05 -26.10 -32.98
CA SER A 439 -14.46 -27.21 -33.74
C SER A 439 -13.19 -26.78 -34.48
N ALA A 440 -13.11 -25.53 -34.93
CA ALA A 440 -11.97 -24.97 -35.66
C ALA A 440 -10.73 -24.66 -34.79
N GLY A 441 -10.82 -24.85 -33.47
CA GLY A 441 -9.67 -24.76 -32.56
C GLY A 441 -9.95 -24.05 -31.24
N HIS A 442 -11.07 -23.32 -31.09
CA HIS A 442 -11.35 -22.60 -29.85
C HIS A 442 -11.46 -23.52 -28.64
N ARG A 443 -11.84 -24.80 -28.80
CA ARG A 443 -11.83 -25.78 -27.70
C ARG A 443 -10.47 -25.88 -26.98
N LYS A 444 -9.37 -25.76 -27.72
CA LYS A 444 -8.00 -25.78 -27.16
C LYS A 444 -7.69 -24.42 -26.53
N ALA A 445 -7.93 -23.32 -27.27
CA ALA A 445 -7.72 -21.95 -26.81
C ALA A 445 -8.48 -21.63 -25.52
N CYS A 446 -9.72 -22.10 -25.40
CA CYS A 446 -10.57 -21.89 -24.26
C CYS A 446 -9.94 -22.42 -22.96
N ARG A 447 -9.22 -23.55 -23.01
CA ARG A 447 -8.50 -24.08 -21.84
C ARG A 447 -7.32 -23.22 -21.46
N THR A 448 -6.57 -22.74 -22.46
CA THR A 448 -5.47 -21.79 -22.25
C THR A 448 -5.97 -20.50 -21.60
N TYR A 449 -7.12 -19.98 -22.06
CA TYR A 449 -7.73 -18.77 -21.50
C TYR A 449 -8.18 -18.96 -20.05
N LEU A 450 -8.83 -20.08 -19.73
CA LEU A 450 -9.23 -20.42 -18.36
C LEU A 450 -8.04 -20.62 -17.41
N LYS A 451 -6.96 -21.24 -17.89
CA LYS A 451 -5.75 -21.44 -17.08
C LYS A 451 -5.13 -20.11 -16.67
N ARG A 452 -5.06 -19.14 -17.60
CA ARG A 452 -4.58 -17.78 -17.31
C ARG A 452 -5.49 -17.02 -16.37
N GLU A 453 -6.79 -17.11 -16.56
CA GLU A 453 -7.76 -16.47 -15.67
C GLU A 453 -7.59 -16.92 -14.21
N ASN A 454 -7.23 -18.19 -13.98
CA ASN A 454 -7.00 -18.72 -12.63
C ASN A 454 -5.58 -18.51 -12.07
N GLU A 455 -4.55 -18.37 -12.93
CA GLU A 455 -3.14 -18.24 -12.50
C GLU A 455 -2.68 -16.79 -12.32
N GLU A 456 -3.38 -15.80 -12.92
CA GLU A 456 -2.89 -14.43 -13.10
C GLU A 456 -3.75 -13.40 -12.32
N CYS A 457 -3.78 -13.52 -10.97
CA CYS A 457 -4.48 -12.67 -9.99
C CYS A 457 -4.11 -11.16 -10.01
N THR A 458 -4.42 -10.48 -11.10
CA THR A 458 -4.59 -9.02 -11.23
C THR A 458 -5.72 -8.80 -12.24
N HIS A 459 -6.94 -9.09 -11.84
CA HIS A 459 -8.10 -8.94 -12.73
C HIS A 459 -8.35 -7.45 -12.95
N LEU A 460 -7.89 -6.93 -14.09
CA LEU A 460 -8.47 -5.72 -14.67
C LEU A 460 -9.99 -5.84 -14.59
N SER A 461 -10.65 -4.80 -14.09
CA SER A 461 -12.11 -4.78 -14.10
C SER A 461 -12.60 -4.96 -15.55
N PHE A 462 -13.79 -5.54 -15.73
CA PHE A 462 -14.36 -5.69 -17.07
C PHE A 462 -14.44 -4.35 -17.82
N ARG A 463 -14.67 -3.25 -17.08
CA ARG A 463 -14.71 -1.90 -17.62
C ARG A 463 -13.32 -1.44 -18.07
N ASP A 464 -12.29 -1.62 -17.25
CA ASP A 464 -10.90 -1.29 -17.61
C ASP A 464 -10.43 -2.06 -18.83
N HIS A 465 -10.73 -3.36 -18.90
CA HIS A 465 -10.39 -4.18 -20.07
C HIS A 465 -11.08 -3.67 -21.35
N THR A 466 -12.36 -3.31 -21.26
CA THR A 466 -13.13 -2.83 -22.41
C THR A 466 -12.70 -1.42 -22.84
N PHE A 467 -12.37 -0.57 -21.86
CA PHE A 467 -11.79 0.75 -22.10
C PHE A 467 -10.41 0.67 -22.73
N LEU A 468 -9.51 -0.19 -22.24
CA LEU A 468 -8.17 -0.40 -22.81
C LEU A 468 -8.26 -0.76 -24.29
N ARG A 469 -9.21 -1.64 -24.65
CA ARG A 469 -9.49 -1.96 -26.04
C ARG A 469 -9.94 -0.72 -26.83
N ALA A 470 -10.89 0.06 -26.30
CA ALA A 470 -11.35 1.29 -26.95
C ALA A 470 -10.22 2.31 -27.15
N LEU A 471 -9.32 2.43 -26.18
CA LEU A 471 -8.14 3.28 -26.23
C LEU A 471 -7.17 2.85 -27.33
N VAL A 472 -6.87 1.56 -27.43
CA VAL A 472 -6.00 1.03 -28.50
C VAL A 472 -6.64 1.26 -29.86
N HIS A 473 -7.97 1.12 -29.97
CA HIS A 473 -8.68 1.43 -31.22
C HIS A 473 -8.54 2.91 -31.59
N HIS A 474 -8.73 3.81 -30.64
CA HIS A 474 -8.54 5.24 -30.84
C HIS A 474 -7.11 5.57 -31.30
N ASP A 475 -6.11 5.01 -30.62
CA ASP A 475 -4.69 5.26 -30.95
C ASP A 475 -4.29 4.61 -32.28
N TYR A 476 -4.85 3.44 -32.64
CA TYR A 476 -4.67 2.83 -33.96
C TYR A 476 -5.23 3.71 -35.06
N ASP A 477 -6.45 4.22 -34.91
CA ASP A 477 -7.08 5.07 -35.93
C ASP A 477 -6.26 6.36 -36.14
N ALA A 478 -5.74 6.94 -35.06
CA ALA A 478 -4.86 8.12 -35.13
C ALA A 478 -3.49 7.82 -35.78
N ALA A 479 -2.93 6.63 -35.56
CA ALA A 479 -1.62 6.22 -36.08
C ALA A 479 -1.69 5.31 -37.32
N ARG A 480 -2.86 5.19 -37.96
CA ARG A 480 -3.15 4.16 -38.96
C ARG A 480 -2.15 4.16 -40.12
N ALA A 481 -1.81 5.34 -40.65
CA ALA A 481 -0.84 5.46 -41.73
C ALA A 481 0.56 4.97 -41.32
N GLU A 482 1.03 5.35 -40.13
CA GLU A 482 2.33 4.93 -39.60
C GLU A 482 2.38 3.40 -39.41
N VAL A 483 1.31 2.81 -38.86
CA VAL A 483 1.20 1.36 -38.66
C VAL A 483 1.34 0.63 -39.99
N LEU A 484 0.61 1.06 -41.03
CA LEU A 484 0.65 0.42 -42.33
C LEU A 484 2.03 0.52 -42.99
N VAL A 485 2.72 1.66 -42.87
CA VAL A 485 4.09 1.82 -43.37
C VAL A 485 5.06 0.86 -42.67
N ARG A 486 4.99 0.78 -41.34
CA ARG A 486 5.83 -0.15 -40.55
C ARG A 486 5.54 -1.61 -40.91
N GLN A 487 4.27 -1.97 -41.13
CA GLN A 487 3.89 -3.30 -41.62
C GLN A 487 4.43 -3.60 -43.01
N ALA A 488 4.34 -2.68 -43.96
CA ALA A 488 4.91 -2.85 -45.30
C ALA A 488 6.44 -3.05 -45.24
N GLY A 489 7.13 -2.25 -44.42
CA GLY A 489 8.56 -2.41 -44.18
C GLY A 489 8.93 -3.77 -43.57
N PHE A 490 8.14 -4.23 -42.59
CA PHE A 490 8.32 -5.55 -41.98
C PHE A 490 8.18 -6.69 -43.00
N LEU A 491 7.12 -6.66 -43.81
CA LEU A 491 6.87 -7.69 -44.84
C LEU A 491 7.96 -7.69 -45.91
N ARG A 492 8.46 -6.51 -46.30
CA ARG A 492 9.59 -6.40 -47.24
C ARG A 492 10.85 -7.04 -46.69
N ALA A 493 11.12 -6.86 -45.39
CA ALA A 493 12.25 -7.50 -44.72
C ALA A 493 12.05 -9.03 -44.49
N HIS A 494 10.81 -9.51 -44.53
CA HIS A 494 10.44 -10.90 -44.27
C HIS A 494 9.51 -11.45 -45.36
N PRO A 495 10.00 -11.69 -46.59
CA PRO A 495 9.17 -12.05 -47.74
C PRO A 495 8.62 -13.50 -47.72
N ALA A 496 8.70 -14.18 -46.58
CA ALA A 496 8.24 -15.56 -46.46
C ALA A 496 6.71 -15.67 -46.60
N PRO A 497 6.19 -16.67 -47.33
CA PRO A 497 4.75 -16.92 -47.42
C PRO A 497 4.12 -17.07 -46.03
N GLY A 498 3.12 -16.24 -45.72
CA GLY A 498 2.45 -16.25 -44.41
C GLY A 498 3.14 -15.43 -43.31
N ALA A 499 4.17 -14.65 -43.63
CA ALA A 499 4.72 -13.65 -42.71
C ALA A 499 3.62 -12.66 -42.29
N LEU A 500 3.48 -12.43 -40.99
CA LEU A 500 2.53 -11.48 -40.41
C LEU A 500 3.28 -10.57 -39.45
N GLY A 501 3.23 -9.27 -39.71
CA GLY A 501 3.70 -8.25 -38.78
C GLY A 501 2.67 -8.05 -37.67
N VAL A 502 3.01 -8.41 -36.44
CA VAL A 502 2.21 -8.11 -35.26
C VAL A 502 2.50 -6.68 -34.82
N VAL A 503 1.44 -5.89 -34.65
CA VAL A 503 1.54 -4.51 -34.18
C VAL A 503 1.56 -4.52 -32.66
N ALA A 504 2.59 -3.98 -32.05
CA ALA A 504 2.67 -3.81 -30.60
C ALA A 504 2.40 -2.34 -30.25
N PHE A 505 1.42 -2.12 -29.37
CA PHE A 505 1.14 -0.83 -28.73
C PHE A 505 1.72 -0.89 -27.31
N ASP A 506 2.86 -0.25 -27.10
CA ASP A 506 3.52 -0.22 -25.80
C ASP A 506 3.14 1.01 -24.98
N TYR A 507 2.29 0.80 -23.97
CA TYR A 507 1.83 1.83 -23.04
C TYR A 507 2.67 1.92 -21.76
N ARG A 508 3.83 1.24 -21.68
CA ARG A 508 4.71 1.32 -20.50
C ARG A 508 5.29 2.73 -20.27
N ARG A 509 5.03 3.71 -21.16
CA ARG A 509 5.38 5.12 -20.97
C ARG A 509 4.17 6.06 -21.07
N GLY A 510 2.95 5.52 -20.97
CA GLY A 510 1.68 6.25 -21.06
C GLY A 510 1.22 6.58 -22.49
N ARG A 511 2.12 7.11 -23.33
CA ARG A 511 1.87 7.20 -24.78
C ARG A 511 2.28 5.90 -25.47
N PRO A 512 1.50 5.40 -26.45
CA PRO A 512 1.84 4.17 -27.14
C PRO A 512 3.11 4.35 -27.96
N GLN A 513 4.12 3.51 -27.72
CA GLN A 513 5.18 3.29 -28.69
C GLN A 513 4.73 2.16 -29.62
N ILE A 514 4.67 2.44 -30.93
CA ILE A 514 4.16 1.51 -31.94
C ILE A 514 5.33 0.79 -32.59
N GLU A 515 5.34 -0.53 -32.48
CA GLU A 515 6.33 -1.40 -33.10
C GLU A 515 5.65 -2.45 -33.98
N VAL A 516 6.34 -2.91 -35.01
CA VAL A 516 5.87 -4.04 -35.83
C VAL A 516 6.95 -5.11 -35.87
N GLY A 517 6.61 -6.30 -35.40
CA GLY A 517 7.55 -7.42 -35.27
C GLY A 517 6.96 -8.77 -35.65
N PRO A 518 7.76 -9.85 -35.62
CA PRO A 518 7.28 -11.18 -35.95
C PRO A 518 6.28 -11.66 -34.89
N ALA A 519 5.29 -12.44 -35.31
CA ALA A 519 4.29 -13.01 -34.40
C ALA A 519 4.90 -13.78 -33.22
N ALA A 520 6.07 -14.42 -33.41
CA ALA A 520 6.84 -15.14 -32.39
C ALA A 520 7.35 -14.28 -31.22
N ALA A 521 7.48 -12.96 -31.39
CA ALA A 521 7.94 -12.04 -30.36
C ALA A 521 6.82 -11.61 -29.38
N ALA A 522 5.56 -11.95 -29.67
CA ALA A 522 4.45 -11.73 -28.74
C ALA A 522 4.44 -12.79 -27.63
N ALA A 523 4.03 -12.42 -26.41
CA ALA A 523 4.05 -13.29 -25.21
C ALA A 523 3.15 -14.57 -25.27
N ASP A 524 2.46 -14.81 -26.39
CA ASP A 524 1.72 -16.05 -26.68
C ASP A 524 1.50 -16.22 -28.20
N PRO A 525 2.58 -16.57 -28.92
CA PRO A 525 2.61 -16.44 -30.37
C PRO A 525 1.90 -17.59 -31.08
N ALA A 526 1.80 -18.76 -30.46
CA ALA A 526 1.47 -19.99 -31.16
C ALA A 526 -0.01 -20.09 -31.54
N GLU A 527 -0.94 -19.83 -30.62
CA GLU A 527 -2.36 -20.07 -30.89
C GLU A 527 -3.07 -18.85 -31.48
N ARG A 528 -2.83 -17.66 -30.92
CA ARG A 528 -3.40 -16.41 -31.45
C ARG A 528 -2.73 -16.03 -32.77
N GLY A 529 -1.41 -16.06 -32.85
CA GLY A 529 -0.68 -15.82 -34.11
C GLY A 529 -1.12 -16.76 -35.23
N ALA A 530 -1.21 -18.07 -34.96
CA ALA A 530 -1.74 -19.02 -35.94
C ALA A 530 -3.20 -18.74 -36.31
N ARG A 531 -4.02 -18.21 -35.39
CA ARG A 531 -5.40 -17.80 -35.66
C ARG A 531 -5.46 -16.63 -36.65
N ALA A 532 -4.60 -15.62 -36.53
CA ALA A 532 -4.53 -14.55 -37.52
C ALA A 532 -3.99 -15.01 -38.87
N VAL A 533 -2.97 -15.86 -38.88
CA VAL A 533 -2.47 -16.46 -40.14
C VAL A 533 -3.60 -17.22 -40.84
N ARG A 534 -4.37 -18.06 -40.12
CA ARG A 534 -5.55 -18.76 -40.68
C ARG A 534 -6.66 -17.84 -41.18
N SER A 535 -6.69 -16.58 -40.72
CA SER A 535 -7.69 -15.61 -41.17
C SER A 535 -7.44 -15.10 -42.60
N GLY A 536 -6.22 -15.30 -43.13
CA GLY A 536 -5.82 -14.76 -44.43
C GLY A 536 -5.77 -13.22 -44.44
N GLY A 537 -5.35 -12.61 -43.33
CA GLY A 537 -5.25 -11.14 -43.21
C GLY A 537 -6.54 -10.42 -42.79
N ARG A 538 -7.64 -11.16 -42.54
CA ARG A 538 -8.91 -10.59 -42.03
C ARG A 538 -8.87 -10.21 -40.54
N VAL A 539 -7.87 -10.69 -39.81
CA VAL A 539 -7.63 -10.37 -38.41
C VAL A 539 -6.22 -9.85 -38.26
N GLU A 540 -6.10 -8.61 -37.81
CA GLU A 540 -4.85 -8.05 -37.33
C GLU A 540 -4.74 -8.37 -35.84
N ILE A 541 -3.59 -8.90 -35.43
CA ILE A 541 -3.30 -9.09 -34.01
C ILE A 541 -2.49 -7.92 -33.54
N HIS A 542 -3.06 -7.20 -32.59
CA HIS A 542 -2.34 -6.16 -31.88
C HIS A 542 -2.03 -6.68 -30.47
N VAL A 543 -0.82 -6.40 -30.01
CA VAL A 543 -0.36 -6.72 -28.67
C VAL A 543 -0.21 -5.42 -27.92
N VAL A 544 -0.94 -5.30 -26.82
CA VAL A 544 -0.91 -4.14 -25.95
C VAL A 544 0.00 -4.48 -24.79
N LEU A 545 1.15 -3.81 -24.71
CA LEU A 545 2.08 -3.98 -23.61
C LEU A 545 1.74 -2.96 -22.53
N VAL A 546 1.28 -3.44 -21.38
CA VAL A 546 1.05 -2.62 -20.19
C VAL A 546 1.99 -3.04 -19.08
N SER A 547 2.31 -2.09 -18.20
CA SER A 547 3.10 -2.38 -17.02
C SER A 547 2.27 -3.18 -16.02
N GLU A 548 2.73 -4.38 -15.71
CA GLU A 548 2.36 -5.11 -14.50
C GLU A 548 3.52 -5.03 -13.49
N GLY A 549 4.19 -3.88 -13.46
CA GLY A 549 5.15 -3.34 -12.46
C GLY A 549 6.21 -4.24 -11.87
N GLY A 550 7.01 -3.60 -11.01
CA GLY A 550 8.43 -3.89 -11.03
C GLY A 550 8.97 -3.90 -12.46
N GLN A 551 9.70 -4.95 -12.83
CA GLN A 551 10.23 -5.17 -14.18
C GLN A 551 9.29 -6.01 -15.09
N ARG A 552 8.07 -6.35 -14.62
CA ARG A 552 7.15 -7.22 -15.37
C ARG A 552 6.24 -6.42 -16.29
N SER A 553 6.04 -6.93 -17.50
CA SER A 553 5.11 -6.36 -18.48
C SER A 553 4.15 -7.45 -18.96
N ARG A 554 2.88 -7.10 -19.15
CA ARG A 554 1.88 -8.01 -19.71
C ARG A 554 1.47 -7.58 -21.10
N GLY A 555 1.43 -8.56 -22.00
CA GLY A 555 0.83 -8.42 -23.31
C GLY A 555 -0.65 -8.78 -23.26
N HIS A 556 -1.53 -7.81 -23.44
CA HIS A 556 -2.94 -8.05 -23.75
C HIS A 556 -3.11 -8.13 -25.26
N PHE A 557 -3.72 -9.19 -25.75
CA PHE A 557 -4.00 -9.30 -27.17
C PHE A 557 -5.35 -8.67 -27.47
N VAL A 558 -5.33 -7.70 -28.38
CA VAL A 558 -6.54 -7.06 -28.89
C VAL A 558 -6.66 -7.45 -30.36
N PRO A 559 -7.65 -8.30 -30.73
CA PRO A 559 -7.90 -8.61 -32.12
C PRO A 559 -8.57 -7.40 -32.79
N PHE A 560 -7.93 -6.88 -33.81
CA PHE A 560 -8.49 -5.86 -34.69
C PHE A 560 -9.03 -6.52 -35.94
N ARG A 561 -10.26 -6.18 -36.33
CA ARG A 561 -10.81 -6.56 -37.63
C ARG A 561 -11.14 -5.31 -38.39
N SER A 562 -10.46 -5.13 -39.52
CA SER A 562 -10.84 -4.14 -40.51
C SER A 562 -12.12 -4.58 -41.20
N SER A 563 -13.04 -3.64 -41.44
CA SER A 563 -14.19 -3.85 -42.33
C SER A 563 -13.76 -4.06 -43.79
N ASP A 564 -12.60 -3.51 -44.16
CA ASP A 564 -11.91 -3.77 -45.42
C ASP A 564 -10.97 -4.97 -45.25
N GLY A 565 -11.46 -6.16 -45.63
CA GLY A 565 -10.70 -7.41 -45.58
C GLY A 565 -9.46 -7.45 -46.47
N ARG A 566 -9.18 -6.40 -47.25
CA ARG A 566 -8.04 -6.32 -48.19
C ARG A 566 -6.90 -5.44 -47.72
N VAL A 567 -6.95 -4.89 -46.50
CA VAL A 567 -5.86 -4.05 -45.98
C VAL A 567 -4.52 -4.77 -46.01
N GLN A 568 -4.48 -6.03 -45.55
CA GLN A 568 -3.25 -6.83 -45.56
C GLN A 568 -2.78 -7.20 -46.99
N GLU A 569 -3.71 -7.44 -47.93
CA GLU A 569 -3.37 -7.64 -49.34
C GLU A 569 -2.74 -6.38 -49.96
N ARG A 570 -3.29 -5.19 -49.62
CA ARG A 570 -2.77 -3.90 -50.06
C ARG A 570 -1.38 -3.63 -49.48
N VAL A 571 -1.19 -3.85 -48.19
CA VAL A 571 0.12 -3.70 -47.52
C VAL A 571 1.15 -4.66 -48.13
N ALA A 572 0.76 -5.91 -48.43
CA ALA A 572 1.63 -6.87 -49.11
C ALA A 572 1.99 -6.45 -50.54
N ALA A 573 1.03 -5.91 -51.29
CA ALA A 573 1.26 -5.37 -52.64
C ALA A 573 2.23 -4.18 -52.62
N ILE A 574 2.10 -3.28 -51.64
CA ILE A 574 3.02 -2.16 -51.42
C ILE A 574 4.41 -2.66 -51.02
N ALA A 575 4.49 -3.64 -50.13
CA ALA A 575 5.76 -4.24 -49.72
C ALA A 575 6.54 -4.84 -50.91
N ALA A 576 5.81 -5.44 -51.87
CA ALA A 576 6.34 -6.05 -53.07
C ALA A 576 6.73 -5.06 -54.20
N SER A 577 6.35 -3.79 -54.10
CA SER A 577 6.69 -2.77 -55.10
C SER A 577 8.14 -2.28 -54.99
N GLU A 578 8.76 -1.93 -56.11
CA GLU A 578 10.09 -1.29 -56.16
C GLU A 578 9.97 0.22 -55.87
N GLY A 579 10.64 0.71 -54.80
CA GLY A 579 10.63 2.12 -54.41
C GLY A 579 10.63 2.35 -52.89
N MET A 580 10.86 3.59 -52.47
CA MET A 580 10.77 4.00 -51.07
C MET A 580 9.28 4.15 -50.70
N VAL A 581 8.83 3.43 -49.67
CA VAL A 581 7.43 3.53 -49.20
C VAL A 581 7.33 4.79 -48.33
N THR A 582 6.55 5.77 -48.79
CA THR A 582 6.27 7.01 -48.05
C THR A 582 4.76 7.14 -47.90
N ALA A 583 4.26 7.35 -46.69
CA ALA A 583 2.85 7.65 -46.51
C ALA A 583 2.57 9.10 -46.94
N GLU A 584 2.05 9.31 -48.15
CA GLU A 584 1.28 10.51 -48.45
C GLU A 584 -0.20 10.21 -48.22
N VAL A 585 -0.84 10.96 -47.33
CA VAL A 585 -2.26 10.81 -47.03
C VAL A 585 -3.06 11.49 -48.13
N VAL A 586 -3.60 10.70 -49.07
CA VAL A 586 -4.65 11.17 -49.97
C VAL A 586 -5.98 10.61 -49.45
N GLU A 587 -6.76 11.45 -48.76
CA GLU A 587 -8.14 11.11 -48.38
C GLU A 587 -9.04 11.18 -49.61
N ASN A 588 -9.41 10.01 -50.15
CA ASN A 588 -10.57 9.87 -51.02
C ASN A 588 -11.48 8.77 -50.45
N ASP A 589 -12.73 9.11 -50.14
CA ASP A 589 -13.78 8.20 -49.67
C ASP A 589 -13.44 7.33 -48.43
N GLY A 590 -12.63 7.85 -47.49
CA GLY A 590 -12.27 7.13 -46.26
C GLY A 590 -11.31 5.94 -46.46
N VAL A 591 -10.69 5.83 -47.64
CA VAL A 591 -9.65 4.85 -47.95
C VAL A 591 -8.29 5.55 -47.93
N LEU A 592 -7.43 5.16 -46.98
CA LEU A 592 -6.02 5.57 -46.98
C LEU A 592 -5.31 4.98 -48.22
N ALA A 593 -4.93 5.84 -49.16
CA ALA A 593 -3.98 5.49 -50.21
C ALA A 593 -2.55 5.57 -49.64
N LEU A 594 -1.76 4.52 -49.82
CA LEU A 594 -0.31 4.54 -49.58
C LEU A 594 0.36 4.63 -50.94
N GLU A 595 1.09 5.71 -51.19
CA GLU A 595 1.84 5.87 -52.43
C GLU A 595 3.28 5.35 -52.28
N VAL A 596 3.82 4.80 -53.37
CA VAL A 596 5.20 4.35 -53.46
C VAL A 596 5.93 5.43 -54.23
N ALA A 597 6.77 6.23 -53.55
CA ALA A 597 7.64 7.17 -54.20
C ALA A 597 8.66 6.37 -55.05
N ARG A 598 8.52 6.44 -56.37
CA ARG A 598 9.51 5.89 -57.29
C ARG A 598 10.76 6.75 -57.16
N THR A 599 11.82 6.19 -56.61
CA THR A 599 13.16 6.77 -56.70
C THR A 599 13.55 6.81 -58.17
N HIS A 600 13.72 8.01 -58.72
CA HIS A 600 14.25 8.24 -60.06
C HIS A 600 15.74 7.91 -60.14
#